data_AF-A0A2C5XGN8-F1
#
_entry.id   AF-A0A2C5XGN8-F1
#
_cell.length_a   1.000
_cell.length_b   1.000
_cell.length_c   1.000
_cell.angle_alpha   90.00
_cell.angle_beta   90.00
_cell.angle_gamma   90.00
#
_symmetry.space_group_name_H-M   'P 1'
#
loop_
_entity.id
_entity.type
_entity.pdbx_description
1 polymer ?
#
loop_
_entity_poly.entity_id
_entity_poly.type
_entity_poly.pdbx_seq_one_letter_code
_entity_poly.pdbx_strand_id
1 'polypeptide(L)'
;MAAAAHVDVTNCLPDSYRSVTPARLQWQPLHAEARFDARGGRYNLEFVVWGNVTGASPGQPAPPPAGDAYWSNPNKTNGKIIETPDPDAENKKATTLYRRVTVLTYEPWNERAYFCRDLVNGSCPLGPVFDDDVDDATFPLGLPSVNMSHDFFSSYAFSSFAATMLIISGDAKADNIGCVSAIITPDLGGVAWVFRYLPLIILLFSALAVVFAGVFSPWGATNIFHWTSNYGRDTDLLRLVTPGFGDCLQYIQFVVLTGGLSLSYPGFYQPVVSQAAWSALMFNESLVTRAAPWQSVVDGIYLTNATDGYGLHQLGQLTGMADSADIWPGMMVWLCVILAGAFCSVQACFLVQWLWRRLNNISEEDLRAKNVPFSAGNVVRTLFNYMLLPLVALSAFQLVVARASPAYTVALAVLTLVLLMASATWIVALIIRTRPKSVLFDDLPTVLRFGPLYNTYSDEVAAFALVPVLLNFVRGVAIGAVQPSGVAQVVLLAICEVIQVFTLHAFRPFHPSTSMNAYHTLFSALRAVTILLMVAFVPSLGVTEGPKGWIGYAILLVHAAVLILGFFLSALQTMVEVVARMLGAGGDDVSGLRRGGLSKIFGMRQLSRRETHRPAPTAPAT
;
A
#
# COMPACT_ATOMS: atom_id res chain seq x y z
N MET A 1 -2.54 -21.39 -29.68
CA MET A 1 -2.27 -21.63 -28.25
C MET A 1 -2.15 -20.27 -27.61
N ALA A 2 -2.92 -20.00 -26.55
CA ALA A 2 -2.81 -18.73 -25.83
C ALA A 2 -1.44 -18.70 -25.14
N ALA A 3 -0.70 -17.60 -25.32
CA ALA A 3 0.64 -17.41 -24.75
C ALA A 3 0.55 -17.37 -23.22
N ALA A 4 1.46 -18.05 -22.52
CA ALA A 4 1.55 -18.02 -21.06
C ALA A 4 2.30 -16.76 -20.59
N ALA A 5 2.10 -16.37 -19.33
CA ALA A 5 2.65 -15.15 -18.76
C ALA A 5 4.11 -15.32 -18.34
N HIS A 6 5.00 -14.43 -18.77
CA HIS A 6 6.39 -14.41 -18.33
C HIS A 6 6.50 -14.09 -16.83
N VAL A 7 7.34 -14.84 -16.09
CA VAL A 7 7.58 -14.63 -14.65
C VAL A 7 9.07 -14.61 -14.36
N ASP A 8 9.49 -13.68 -13.50
CA ASP A 8 10.86 -13.59 -13.02
C ASP A 8 11.25 -14.86 -12.24
N VAL A 9 12.35 -15.48 -12.68
CA VAL A 9 12.94 -16.66 -12.03
C VAL A 9 14.24 -16.34 -11.34
N THR A 10 14.42 -16.96 -10.17
CA THR A 10 15.65 -16.87 -9.41
C THR A 10 16.32 -18.23 -9.33
N ASN A 11 17.64 -18.25 -9.54
CA ASN A 11 18.44 -19.43 -9.24
C ASN A 11 18.63 -19.50 -7.71
N CYS A 12 17.97 -20.46 -7.06
CA CYS A 12 17.99 -20.62 -5.61
C CYS A 12 19.13 -21.52 -5.08
N LEU A 13 20.10 -21.86 -5.92
CA LEU A 13 21.32 -22.52 -5.45
C LEU A 13 22.12 -21.57 -4.56
N PRO A 14 22.80 -22.11 -3.51
CA PRO A 14 23.65 -21.30 -2.65
C PRO A 14 24.73 -20.56 -3.45
N ASP A 15 25.07 -19.34 -3.03
CA ASP A 15 26.18 -18.58 -3.63
C ASP A 15 27.50 -19.36 -3.61
N SER A 16 27.72 -20.16 -2.56
CA SER A 16 28.87 -21.05 -2.42
C SER A 16 28.92 -22.16 -3.47
N TYR A 17 27.83 -22.42 -4.19
CA TYR A 17 27.78 -23.31 -5.33
C TYR A 17 27.94 -22.53 -6.65
N ARG A 18 27.22 -21.41 -6.79
CA ARG A 18 27.16 -20.61 -8.03
C ARG A 18 28.45 -19.86 -8.36
N SER A 19 29.18 -19.39 -7.35
CA SER A 19 30.37 -18.52 -7.49
C SER A 19 31.71 -19.27 -7.47
N VAL A 20 31.68 -20.60 -7.48
CA VAL A 20 32.91 -21.42 -7.48
C VAL A 20 33.61 -21.30 -8.83
N THR A 21 34.93 -21.14 -8.81
CA THR A 21 35.78 -21.20 -10.00
C THR A 21 36.74 -22.40 -9.89
N PRO A 22 36.76 -23.33 -10.85
CA PRO A 22 35.91 -23.39 -12.05
C PRO A 22 34.43 -23.65 -11.70
N ALA A 23 33.53 -23.18 -12.57
CA ALA A 23 32.09 -23.36 -12.38
C ALA A 23 31.72 -24.84 -12.26
N ARG A 24 30.93 -25.18 -11.24
CA ARG A 24 30.42 -26.54 -11.05
C ARG A 24 29.26 -26.81 -12.01
N LEU A 25 29.10 -28.08 -12.39
CA LEU A 25 28.01 -28.53 -13.23
C LEU A 25 26.67 -28.10 -12.63
N GLN A 26 25.95 -27.25 -13.34
CA GLN A 26 24.64 -26.79 -12.92
C GLN A 26 23.69 -26.56 -14.08
N TRP A 27 22.40 -26.69 -13.80
CA TRP A 27 21.33 -26.23 -14.69
C TRP A 27 20.88 -24.84 -14.24
N GLN A 28 21.03 -23.86 -15.13
CA GLN A 28 20.74 -22.46 -14.88
C GLN A 28 19.40 -22.07 -15.54
N PRO A 29 18.40 -21.59 -14.78
CA PRO A 29 17.18 -21.06 -15.36
C PRO A 29 17.47 -19.77 -16.13
N LEU A 30 16.88 -19.62 -17.31
CA LEU A 30 17.04 -18.45 -18.18
C LEU A 30 15.70 -17.74 -18.46
N HIS A 31 14.61 -18.50 -18.61
CA HIS A 31 13.28 -17.96 -18.86
C HIS A 31 12.23 -18.83 -18.18
N ALA A 32 11.12 -18.23 -17.77
CA ALA A 32 9.98 -18.98 -17.28
C ALA A 32 8.66 -18.32 -17.62
N GLU A 33 7.65 -19.18 -17.71
CA GLU A 33 6.28 -18.81 -17.95
C GLU A 33 5.38 -19.53 -16.97
N ALA A 34 4.35 -18.84 -16.49
CA ALA A 34 3.35 -19.39 -15.61
C ALA A 34 1.94 -19.06 -16.11
N ARG A 35 1.01 -19.93 -15.79
CA ARG A 35 -0.42 -19.73 -16.01
C ARG A 35 -1.21 -20.33 -14.88
N PHE A 36 -2.24 -19.64 -14.43
CA PHE A 36 -3.15 -20.15 -13.41
C PHE A 36 -4.61 -20.01 -13.88
N ASP A 37 -5.25 -21.14 -14.16
CA ASP A 37 -6.60 -21.13 -14.72
C ASP A 37 -7.67 -20.78 -13.66
N ALA A 38 -7.99 -19.48 -13.57
CA ALA A 38 -9.03 -18.98 -12.68
C ALA A 38 -10.47 -19.29 -13.13
N ARG A 39 -10.70 -19.82 -14.34
CA ARG A 39 -12.04 -19.95 -14.96
C ARG A 39 -12.51 -21.40 -15.15
N GLY A 40 -11.61 -22.35 -15.37
CA GLY A 40 -11.94 -23.75 -15.67
C GLY A 40 -12.36 -24.61 -14.47
N GLY A 41 -12.49 -24.03 -13.27
CA GLY A 41 -12.91 -24.72 -12.04
C GLY A 41 -11.88 -25.69 -11.45
N ARG A 42 -10.90 -26.16 -12.25
CA ARG A 42 -9.79 -27.00 -11.80
C ARG A 42 -8.65 -26.22 -11.15
N TYR A 43 -8.52 -24.92 -11.46
CA TYR A 43 -7.44 -24.07 -10.97
C TYR A 43 -6.07 -24.71 -11.23
N ASN A 44 -5.84 -25.06 -12.50
CA ASN A 44 -4.58 -25.64 -12.93
C ASN A 44 -3.49 -24.57 -12.88
N LEU A 45 -2.41 -24.86 -12.17
CA LEU A 45 -1.16 -24.12 -12.27
C LEU A 45 -0.26 -24.84 -13.26
N GLU A 46 0.15 -24.13 -14.30
CA GLU A 46 1.18 -24.54 -15.24
C GLU A 46 2.38 -23.61 -15.05
N PHE A 47 3.58 -24.17 -14.86
CA PHE A 47 4.81 -23.39 -14.76
C PHE A 47 5.93 -24.11 -15.50
N VAL A 48 6.45 -23.45 -16.54
CA VAL A 48 7.47 -23.99 -17.44
C VAL A 48 8.72 -23.15 -17.27
N VAL A 49 9.86 -23.81 -17.13
CA VAL A 49 11.16 -23.15 -16.98
C VAL A 49 12.10 -23.68 -18.04
N TRP A 50 12.64 -22.75 -18.84
CA TRP A 50 13.71 -22.99 -19.79
C TRP A 50 15.04 -22.61 -19.15
N GLY A 51 16.06 -23.42 -19.40
CA GLY A 51 17.37 -23.20 -18.83
C GLY A 51 18.47 -23.83 -19.65
N ASN A 52 19.69 -23.71 -19.18
CA ASN A 52 20.88 -24.20 -19.87
C ASN A 52 21.86 -24.83 -18.89
N VAL A 53 22.71 -25.73 -19.38
CA VAL A 53 23.74 -26.39 -18.57
C VAL A 53 25.02 -25.58 -18.60
N THR A 54 25.66 -25.39 -17.45
CA THR A 54 26.97 -24.72 -17.34
C THR A 54 27.88 -25.48 -16.38
N GLY A 55 29.20 -25.22 -16.49
CA GLY A 55 30.21 -25.76 -15.57
C GLY A 55 30.68 -27.18 -15.87
N ALA A 56 31.46 -27.75 -14.95
CA ALA A 56 32.10 -29.06 -15.07
C ALA A 56 31.74 -30.00 -13.92
N SER A 57 31.84 -31.31 -14.17
CA SER A 57 31.59 -32.32 -13.15
C SER A 57 32.65 -32.21 -12.03
N PRO A 58 32.31 -32.59 -10.78
CA PRO A 58 33.23 -32.43 -9.65
C PRO A 58 34.61 -33.07 -9.89
N GLY A 59 35.68 -32.30 -9.71
CA GLY A 59 37.06 -32.77 -9.85
C GLY A 59 37.56 -32.95 -11.29
N GLN A 60 36.76 -32.58 -12.29
CA GLN A 60 37.15 -32.59 -13.70
C GLN A 60 37.65 -31.20 -14.16
N PRO A 61 38.52 -31.13 -15.18
CA PRO A 61 38.91 -29.87 -15.79
C PRO A 61 37.72 -29.19 -16.50
N ALA A 62 37.89 -27.92 -16.87
CA ALA A 62 36.89 -27.19 -17.65
C ALA A 62 36.55 -27.94 -18.96
N PRO A 63 35.28 -27.95 -19.39
CA PRO A 63 34.88 -28.61 -20.62
C PRO A 63 35.47 -27.90 -21.85
N PRO A 64 35.59 -28.58 -23.01
CA PRO A 64 36.06 -27.96 -24.25
C PRO A 64 35.11 -26.86 -24.75
N PRO A 65 35.58 -25.93 -25.60
CA PRO A 65 34.76 -24.84 -26.12
C PRO A 65 33.60 -25.31 -27.02
N ALA A 66 32.72 -24.38 -27.39
CA ALA A 66 31.63 -24.61 -28.36
C ALA A 66 32.18 -25.13 -29.71
N GLY A 67 31.38 -25.95 -30.41
CA GLY A 67 31.74 -26.51 -31.73
C GLY A 67 32.67 -27.73 -31.70
N ASP A 68 33.17 -28.15 -30.54
CA ASP A 68 33.97 -29.38 -30.40
C ASP A 68 33.08 -30.64 -30.54
N ALA A 69 33.57 -31.64 -31.28
CA ALA A 69 32.89 -32.93 -31.43
C ALA A 69 32.60 -33.64 -30.08
N TYR A 70 33.28 -33.25 -29.01
CA TYR A 70 33.00 -33.62 -27.62
C TYR A 70 31.50 -33.55 -27.25
N TRP A 71 30.82 -32.49 -27.67
CA TRP A 71 29.44 -32.22 -27.27
C TRP A 71 28.45 -33.20 -27.91
N SER A 72 28.72 -33.64 -29.14
CA SER A 72 27.94 -34.68 -29.83
C SER A 72 28.16 -36.11 -29.30
N ASN A 73 29.24 -36.36 -28.54
CA ASN A 73 29.58 -37.70 -28.07
C ASN A 73 28.88 -38.04 -26.74
N PRO A 74 27.97 -39.04 -26.69
CA PRO A 74 27.25 -39.39 -25.45
C PRO A 74 28.15 -40.05 -24.39
N ASN A 75 29.29 -40.63 -24.78
CA ASN A 75 30.24 -41.25 -23.84
C ASN A 75 31.10 -40.23 -23.10
N LYS A 76 31.01 -38.94 -23.47
CA LYS A 76 31.72 -37.84 -22.85
C LYS A 76 30.74 -37.04 -21.97
N THR A 77 30.89 -37.18 -20.66
CA THR A 77 29.90 -36.72 -19.67
C THR A 77 30.30 -35.48 -18.86
N ASN A 78 31.57 -35.03 -18.95
CA ASN A 78 31.99 -33.81 -18.25
C ASN A 78 31.29 -32.58 -18.85
N GLY A 79 30.69 -31.75 -18.01
CA GLY A 79 29.86 -30.63 -18.46
C GLY A 79 28.48 -31.03 -19.00
N LYS A 80 28.05 -32.29 -18.79
CA LYS A 80 26.71 -32.76 -19.15
C LYS A 80 25.98 -33.34 -17.93
N ILE A 81 24.70 -33.04 -17.80
CA ILE A 81 23.84 -33.68 -16.79
C ILE A 81 23.43 -35.06 -17.30
N ILE A 82 23.64 -36.09 -16.49
CA ILE A 82 23.36 -37.49 -16.85
C ILE A 82 22.35 -38.10 -15.90
N GLU A 83 21.60 -39.10 -16.40
CA GLU A 83 20.54 -39.76 -15.62
C GLU A 83 21.14 -40.52 -14.44
N THR A 84 22.20 -41.30 -14.64
CA THR A 84 22.85 -42.09 -13.58
C THR A 84 24.35 -41.77 -13.52
N PRO A 85 24.77 -40.81 -12.66
CA PRO A 85 26.18 -40.44 -12.52
C PRO A 85 27.12 -41.57 -12.09
N ASP A 86 26.65 -42.44 -11.21
CA ASP A 86 27.40 -43.59 -10.68
C ASP A 86 26.78 -44.91 -11.18
N PRO A 87 26.99 -45.30 -12.46
CA PRO A 87 26.33 -46.47 -13.07
C PRO A 87 26.79 -47.82 -12.47
N ASP A 88 27.97 -47.84 -11.86
CA ASP A 88 28.59 -49.02 -11.22
C ASP A 88 28.26 -49.13 -9.72
N ALA A 89 27.53 -48.16 -9.16
CA ALA A 89 27.11 -48.22 -7.76
C ALA A 89 26.05 -49.30 -7.55
N GLU A 90 26.10 -49.94 -6.37
CA GLU A 90 25.16 -51.00 -5.97
C GLU A 90 23.71 -50.51 -5.93
N ASN A 91 23.50 -49.25 -5.51
CA ASN A 91 22.21 -48.57 -5.54
C ASN A 91 22.22 -47.44 -6.57
N LYS A 92 21.87 -47.77 -7.82
CA LYS A 92 21.79 -46.79 -8.91
C LYS A 92 20.73 -45.74 -8.61
N LYS A 93 21.15 -44.49 -8.43
CA LYS A 93 20.26 -43.35 -8.23
C LYS A 93 20.15 -42.57 -9.54
N ALA A 94 18.93 -42.13 -9.85
CA ALA A 94 18.68 -41.29 -11.01
C ALA A 94 18.68 -39.81 -10.61
N THR A 95 19.15 -38.96 -11.50
CA THR A 95 19.03 -37.50 -11.37
C THR A 95 17.55 -37.14 -11.33
N THR A 96 17.14 -36.54 -10.21
CA THR A 96 15.74 -36.36 -9.85
C THR A 96 15.37 -34.88 -9.95
N LEU A 97 14.23 -34.60 -10.57
CA LEU A 97 13.58 -33.31 -10.55
C LEU A 97 12.53 -33.32 -9.43
N TYR A 98 12.78 -32.56 -8.38
CA TYR A 98 11.83 -32.32 -7.30
C TYR A 98 11.06 -31.04 -7.56
N ARG A 99 9.74 -31.14 -7.68
CA ARG A 99 8.84 -30.03 -7.94
C ARG A 99 7.99 -29.81 -6.70
N ARG A 100 7.82 -28.57 -6.28
CA ARG A 100 6.91 -28.24 -5.19
C ARG A 100 6.30 -26.86 -5.33
N VAL A 101 5.13 -26.71 -4.75
CA VAL A 101 4.48 -25.41 -4.56
C VAL A 101 4.24 -25.25 -3.08
N THR A 102 4.76 -24.19 -2.50
CA THR A 102 4.47 -23.82 -1.11
C THR A 102 3.57 -22.60 -1.06
N VAL A 103 2.65 -22.59 -0.08
CA VAL A 103 1.79 -21.45 0.23
C VAL A 103 1.96 -21.18 1.72
N LEU A 104 2.48 -20.00 2.06
CA LEU A 104 2.86 -19.68 3.43
C LEU A 104 3.84 -20.73 4.00
N THR A 105 3.40 -21.51 4.99
CA THR A 105 4.21 -22.54 5.68
C THR A 105 3.80 -23.97 5.33
N TYR A 106 2.84 -24.18 4.44
CA TYR A 106 2.42 -25.51 4.02
C TYR A 106 2.71 -25.75 2.54
N GLU A 107 2.85 -27.02 2.19
CA GLU A 107 3.19 -27.48 0.84
C GLU A 107 1.97 -28.23 0.28
N PRO A 108 1.04 -27.54 -0.41
CA PRO A 108 -0.15 -28.19 -0.96
C PRO A 108 0.16 -29.25 -2.02
N TRP A 109 1.31 -29.16 -2.68
CA TRP A 109 1.70 -30.10 -3.71
C TRP A 109 3.22 -30.24 -3.82
N ASN A 110 3.67 -31.49 -3.95
CA ASN A 110 5.02 -31.85 -4.34
C ASN A 110 5.02 -33.11 -5.20
N GLU A 111 6.06 -33.25 -6.01
CA GLU A 111 6.27 -34.39 -6.87
C GLU A 111 7.76 -34.64 -7.09
N ARG A 112 8.14 -35.91 -7.26
CA ARG A 112 9.47 -36.33 -7.73
C ARG A 112 9.32 -36.95 -9.11
N ALA A 113 10.07 -36.44 -10.07
CA ALA A 113 10.15 -36.97 -11.42
C ALA A 113 11.60 -37.26 -11.81
N TYR A 114 11.79 -38.07 -12.85
CA TYR A 114 13.11 -38.31 -13.43
C TYR A 114 13.48 -37.12 -14.32
N PHE A 115 14.54 -36.38 -13.98
CA PHE A 115 14.89 -35.15 -14.68
C PHE A 115 15.08 -35.41 -16.18
N CYS A 116 15.83 -36.44 -16.56
CA CYS A 116 16.12 -36.69 -17.97
C CYS A 116 14.92 -37.19 -18.78
N ARG A 117 13.89 -37.74 -18.13
CA ARG A 117 12.67 -38.22 -18.81
C ARG A 117 11.63 -37.11 -18.99
N ASP A 118 11.66 -36.13 -18.10
CA ASP A 118 10.72 -35.01 -18.08
C ASP A 118 11.25 -33.75 -18.79
N LEU A 119 12.45 -33.83 -19.38
CA LEU A 119 12.99 -32.78 -20.23
C LEU A 119 12.19 -32.63 -21.52
N VAL A 120 11.86 -31.40 -21.86
CA VAL A 120 11.31 -31.01 -23.17
C VAL A 120 12.42 -30.30 -23.94
N ASN A 121 12.53 -30.58 -25.25
CA ASN A 121 13.59 -30.05 -26.13
C ASN A 121 15.03 -30.34 -25.63
N GLY A 122 15.21 -31.46 -24.94
CA GLY A 122 16.52 -31.95 -24.51
C GLY A 122 16.48 -33.41 -24.08
N SER A 123 17.62 -34.09 -24.09
CA SER A 123 17.75 -35.48 -23.62
C SER A 123 19.10 -35.68 -22.95
N CYS A 124 19.17 -36.55 -21.95
CA CYS A 124 20.44 -36.85 -21.29
C CYS A 124 21.33 -37.80 -22.12
N PRO A 125 22.67 -37.63 -22.14
CA PRO A 125 23.47 -36.61 -21.44
C PRO A 125 23.20 -35.18 -21.94
N LEU A 126 22.70 -34.30 -21.06
CA LEU A 126 22.25 -32.96 -21.40
C LEU A 126 23.44 -32.01 -21.30
N GLY A 127 23.94 -31.54 -22.44
CA GLY A 127 25.00 -30.53 -22.52
C GLY A 127 24.47 -29.09 -22.58
N PRO A 128 25.38 -28.11 -22.58
CA PRO A 128 25.07 -26.72 -22.90
C PRO A 128 24.51 -26.60 -24.32
N VAL A 129 23.51 -25.73 -24.47
CA VAL A 129 23.13 -25.15 -25.75
C VAL A 129 23.97 -23.89 -25.96
N PHE A 130 24.64 -23.75 -27.11
CA PHE A 130 25.52 -22.62 -27.36
C PHE A 130 24.80 -21.49 -28.10
N ASP A 131 25.31 -20.26 -28.00
CA ASP A 131 24.66 -19.05 -28.56
C ASP A 131 24.44 -19.12 -30.08
N ASP A 132 25.27 -19.87 -30.81
CA ASP A 132 25.09 -20.10 -32.25
C ASP A 132 23.89 -21.01 -32.58
N ASP A 133 23.33 -21.72 -31.58
CA ASP A 133 22.25 -22.70 -31.75
C ASP A 133 20.85 -22.12 -31.43
N VAL A 134 20.76 -20.92 -30.84
CA VAL A 134 19.49 -20.27 -30.45
C VAL A 134 19.45 -18.83 -30.93
N ASP A 135 18.82 -18.61 -32.08
CA ASP A 135 18.48 -17.26 -32.55
C ASP A 135 17.37 -16.64 -31.68
N ASP A 136 17.30 -15.30 -31.61
CA ASP A 136 16.21 -14.53 -30.98
C ASP A 136 14.81 -15.01 -31.44
N ALA A 137 14.70 -15.53 -32.67
CA ALA A 137 13.46 -16.06 -33.23
C ALA A 137 13.01 -17.39 -32.59
N THR A 138 13.93 -18.14 -31.98
CA THR A 138 13.68 -19.45 -31.36
C THR A 138 13.73 -19.41 -29.84
N PHE A 139 14.21 -18.33 -29.23
CA PHE A 139 14.15 -18.14 -27.78
C PHE A 139 12.69 -17.92 -27.32
N PRO A 140 12.23 -18.56 -26.22
CA PRO A 140 12.93 -19.52 -25.36
C PRO A 140 12.82 -20.99 -25.84
N LEU A 141 12.03 -21.28 -26.88
CA LEU A 141 11.69 -22.63 -27.35
C LEU A 141 12.90 -23.50 -27.75
N GLY A 142 14.02 -22.91 -28.17
CA GLY A 142 15.26 -23.64 -28.51
C GLY A 142 16.01 -24.22 -27.30
N LEU A 143 15.67 -23.79 -26.08
CA LEU A 143 16.33 -24.27 -24.85
C LEU A 143 15.62 -25.49 -24.26
N PRO A 144 16.35 -26.37 -23.54
CA PRO A 144 15.73 -27.44 -22.78
C PRO A 144 14.89 -26.86 -21.63
N SER A 145 13.73 -27.45 -21.42
CA SER A 145 12.80 -27.01 -20.38
C SER A 145 12.24 -28.13 -19.53
N VAL A 146 11.75 -27.74 -18.36
CA VAL A 146 11.03 -28.58 -17.42
C VAL A 146 9.70 -27.91 -17.09
N ASN A 147 8.64 -28.71 -16.99
CA ASN A 147 7.28 -28.23 -16.69
C ASN A 147 6.84 -28.75 -15.31
N MET A 148 6.00 -28.00 -14.60
CA MET A 148 5.12 -28.49 -13.54
C MET A 148 3.67 -28.13 -13.89
N SER A 149 2.75 -29.10 -13.83
CA SER A 149 1.31 -28.85 -13.97
C SER A 149 0.52 -29.58 -12.89
N HIS A 150 -0.35 -28.86 -12.18
CA HIS A 150 -1.16 -29.44 -11.12
C HIS A 150 -2.50 -28.71 -10.92
N ASP A 151 -3.58 -29.47 -10.71
CA ASP A 151 -4.92 -28.97 -10.42
C ASP A 151 -5.10 -28.72 -8.90
N PHE A 152 -5.29 -27.45 -8.51
CA PHE A 152 -5.42 -27.06 -7.10
C PHE A 152 -6.86 -27.04 -6.57
N PHE A 153 -7.87 -27.09 -7.45
CA PHE A 153 -9.31 -27.08 -7.13
C PHE A 153 -9.77 -25.92 -6.21
N SER A 154 -8.94 -24.89 -6.06
CA SER A 154 -9.21 -23.68 -5.27
C SER A 154 -8.52 -22.49 -5.92
N SER A 155 -9.09 -21.31 -5.76
CA SER A 155 -8.54 -20.08 -6.35
C SER A 155 -7.22 -19.64 -5.75
N TYR A 156 -6.95 -20.00 -4.48
CA TYR A 156 -5.82 -19.44 -3.73
C TYR A 156 -5.76 -17.90 -3.78
N ALA A 157 -6.90 -17.25 -4.03
CA ALA A 157 -7.02 -15.80 -4.03
C ALA A 157 -6.54 -15.24 -2.69
N PHE A 158 -5.87 -14.08 -2.73
CA PHE A 158 -5.26 -13.45 -1.56
C PHE A 158 -4.10 -14.24 -0.95
N SER A 159 -3.40 -15.07 -1.74
CA SER A 159 -2.15 -15.73 -1.37
C SER A 159 -1.16 -15.72 -2.53
N SER A 160 0.05 -16.24 -2.32
CA SER A 160 1.05 -16.42 -3.37
C SER A 160 1.63 -17.82 -3.30
N PHE A 161 1.88 -18.40 -4.47
CA PHE A 161 2.63 -19.63 -4.64
C PHE A 161 4.12 -19.31 -4.67
N ALA A 162 4.90 -19.98 -3.83
CA ALA A 162 6.34 -20.09 -4.02
C ALA A 162 6.61 -21.42 -4.73
N ALA A 163 6.71 -21.36 -6.06
CA ALA A 163 7.00 -22.51 -6.91
C ALA A 163 8.51 -22.77 -6.88
N THR A 164 8.90 -24.01 -6.59
CA THR A 164 10.31 -24.42 -6.58
C THR A 164 10.50 -25.69 -7.41
N MET A 165 11.51 -25.67 -8.28
CA MET A 165 12.03 -26.85 -8.97
C MET A 165 13.48 -27.06 -8.55
N LEU A 166 13.79 -28.22 -7.99
CA LEU A 166 15.13 -28.58 -7.52
C LEU A 166 15.61 -29.81 -8.29
N ILE A 167 16.77 -29.70 -8.93
CA ILE A 167 17.41 -30.80 -9.65
C ILE A 167 18.51 -31.36 -8.76
N ILE A 168 18.34 -32.62 -8.37
CA ILE A 168 19.25 -33.36 -7.49
C ILE A 168 19.98 -34.40 -8.32
N SER A 169 21.30 -34.33 -8.34
CA SER A 169 22.15 -35.28 -9.04
C SER A 169 21.99 -36.70 -8.46
N GLY A 170 22.02 -37.71 -9.33
CA GLY A 170 22.00 -39.12 -8.93
C GLY A 170 23.34 -39.65 -8.38
N ASP A 171 24.26 -38.77 -7.96
CA ASP A 171 25.57 -39.16 -7.42
C ASP A 171 25.47 -39.57 -5.94
N ALA A 172 26.55 -40.16 -5.42
CA ALA A 172 26.61 -40.59 -4.02
C ALA A 172 26.28 -39.46 -3.01
N LYS A 173 26.64 -38.20 -3.33
CA LYS A 173 26.40 -37.03 -2.45
C LYS A 173 25.01 -36.43 -2.60
N ALA A 174 24.28 -36.75 -3.67
CA ALA A 174 23.00 -36.13 -4.03
C ALA A 174 23.14 -34.59 -4.12
N ASP A 175 24.14 -34.14 -4.87
CA ASP A 175 24.43 -32.71 -5.01
C ASP A 175 23.26 -32.00 -5.72
N ASN A 176 22.83 -30.85 -5.18
CA ASN A 176 21.84 -29.99 -5.83
C ASN A 176 22.51 -29.26 -7.00
N ILE A 177 22.21 -29.68 -8.22
CA ILE A 177 22.82 -29.16 -9.46
C ILE A 177 21.92 -28.13 -10.15
N GLY A 178 20.68 -27.94 -9.71
CA GLY A 178 19.81 -26.90 -10.24
C GLY A 178 18.76 -26.52 -9.23
N CYS A 179 18.42 -25.24 -9.12
CA CYS A 179 17.36 -24.76 -8.24
C CYS A 179 16.70 -23.54 -8.88
N VAL A 180 15.40 -23.63 -9.08
CA VAL A 180 14.56 -22.54 -9.62
C VAL A 180 13.53 -22.18 -8.57
N SER A 181 13.37 -20.89 -8.32
CA SER A 181 12.30 -20.36 -7.49
C SER A 181 11.62 -19.18 -8.18
N ALA A 182 10.29 -19.21 -8.23
CA ALA A 182 9.45 -18.14 -8.76
C ALA A 182 8.26 -17.91 -7.82
N ILE A 183 7.84 -16.64 -7.71
CA ILE A 183 6.69 -16.26 -6.90
C ILE A 183 5.53 -15.95 -7.83
N ILE A 184 4.51 -16.79 -7.79
CA ILE A 184 3.35 -16.70 -8.67
C ILE A 184 2.16 -16.28 -7.81
N THR A 185 1.56 -15.15 -8.12
CA THR A 185 0.45 -14.61 -7.31
C THR A 185 -0.85 -14.70 -8.10
N PRO A 186 -1.78 -15.59 -7.72
CA PRO A 186 -3.10 -15.66 -8.34
C PRO A 186 -3.87 -14.34 -8.28
N ASP A 187 -4.76 -14.14 -9.26
CA ASP A 187 -5.73 -13.04 -9.24
C ASP A 187 -6.55 -13.06 -7.94
N LEU A 188 -6.79 -11.87 -7.37
CA LEU A 188 -7.64 -11.67 -6.20
C LEU A 188 -9.10 -12.05 -6.49
N GLY A 189 -9.50 -12.06 -7.76
CA GLY A 189 -10.85 -12.42 -8.19
C GLY A 189 -11.91 -11.56 -7.49
N GLY A 190 -12.96 -12.20 -6.97
CA GLY A 190 -14.04 -11.50 -6.26
C GLY A 190 -13.60 -10.76 -4.98
N VAL A 191 -12.50 -11.16 -4.36
CA VAL A 191 -12.01 -10.55 -3.10
C VAL A 191 -11.45 -9.15 -3.36
N ALA A 192 -10.99 -8.85 -4.58
CA ALA A 192 -10.52 -7.52 -4.97
C ALA A 192 -11.56 -6.42 -4.67
N TRP A 193 -12.85 -6.74 -4.80
CA TRP A 193 -13.95 -5.81 -4.50
C TRP A 193 -13.90 -5.31 -3.06
N VAL A 194 -13.63 -6.19 -2.10
CA VAL A 194 -13.56 -5.83 -0.68
C VAL A 194 -12.41 -4.85 -0.45
N PHE A 195 -11.23 -5.13 -0.99
CA PHE A 195 -10.06 -4.26 -0.83
C PHE A 195 -10.22 -2.91 -1.55
N ARG A 196 -10.95 -2.88 -2.68
CA ARG A 196 -11.23 -1.65 -3.45
C ARG A 196 -12.24 -0.75 -2.75
N TYR A 197 -13.38 -1.32 -2.35
CA TYR A 197 -14.57 -0.55 -1.95
C TYR A 197 -14.76 -0.43 -0.45
N LEU A 198 -14.29 -1.37 0.38
CA LEU A 198 -14.45 -1.24 1.84
C LEU A 198 -13.76 0.03 2.38
N PRO A 199 -12.49 0.36 2.01
CA PRO A 199 -11.88 1.60 2.45
C PRO A 199 -12.63 2.85 1.95
N LEU A 200 -13.17 2.79 0.72
CA LEU A 200 -13.96 3.89 0.14
C LEU A 200 -15.26 4.11 0.90
N ILE A 201 -15.99 3.04 1.22
CA ILE A 201 -17.24 3.10 1.99
C ILE A 201 -16.97 3.70 3.38
N ILE A 202 -15.91 3.25 4.05
CA ILE A 202 -15.53 3.78 5.37
C ILE A 202 -15.17 5.28 5.28
N LEU A 203 -14.44 5.68 4.23
CA LEU A 203 -14.10 7.08 4.00
C LEU A 203 -15.35 7.95 3.78
N LEU A 204 -16.25 7.52 2.90
CA LEU A 204 -17.51 8.24 2.60
C LEU A 204 -18.43 8.29 3.81
N PHE A 205 -18.51 7.20 4.58
CA PHE A 205 -19.27 7.16 5.82
C PHE A 205 -18.70 8.10 6.88
N SER A 206 -17.37 8.19 6.97
CA SER A 206 -16.69 9.15 7.86
C SER A 206 -16.96 10.61 7.43
N ALA A 207 -16.98 10.89 6.12
CA ALA A 207 -17.38 12.21 5.62
C ALA A 207 -18.83 12.54 5.98
N LEU A 208 -19.75 11.59 5.77
CA LEU A 208 -21.16 11.75 6.11
C LEU A 208 -21.35 12.03 7.61
N ALA A 209 -20.66 11.29 8.48
CA ALA A 209 -20.73 11.48 9.92
C ALA A 209 -20.24 12.88 10.35
N VAL A 210 -19.17 13.39 9.74
CA VAL A 210 -18.67 14.75 10.01
C VAL A 210 -19.70 15.81 9.60
N VAL A 211 -20.29 15.70 8.41
CA VAL A 211 -21.33 16.63 7.94
C VAL A 211 -22.55 16.55 8.84
N PHE A 212 -23.00 15.34 9.16
CA PHE A 212 -24.18 15.11 9.99
C PHE A 212 -24.00 15.69 11.40
N ALA A 213 -22.86 15.44 12.05
CA ALA A 213 -22.55 16.03 13.34
C ALA A 213 -22.39 17.56 13.27
N GLY A 214 -21.73 18.06 12.22
CA GLY A 214 -21.54 19.50 11.98
C GLY A 214 -22.85 20.29 11.90
N VAL A 215 -23.88 19.69 11.29
CA VAL A 215 -25.17 20.35 11.04
C VAL A 215 -26.21 20.06 12.11
N PHE A 216 -26.33 18.81 12.56
CA PHE A 216 -27.46 18.37 13.39
C PHE A 216 -27.13 18.19 14.87
N SER A 217 -25.87 18.28 15.28
CA SER A 217 -25.55 18.25 16.71
C SER A 217 -25.98 19.55 17.40
N PRO A 218 -26.28 19.52 18.72
CA PRO A 218 -26.70 20.72 19.46
C PRO A 218 -25.67 21.86 19.48
N TRP A 219 -24.41 21.53 19.23
CA TRP A 219 -23.28 22.49 19.17
C TRP A 219 -22.84 22.78 17.74
N GLY A 220 -23.50 22.18 16.76
CA GLY A 220 -23.27 22.40 15.34
C GLY A 220 -23.86 23.72 14.85
N ALA A 221 -23.74 23.95 13.55
CA ALA A 221 -24.30 25.13 12.89
C ALA A 221 -24.87 24.77 11.52
N THR A 222 -26.03 25.35 11.18
CA THR A 222 -26.60 25.26 9.82
C THR A 222 -25.82 26.11 8.81
N ASN A 223 -25.07 27.10 9.29
CA ASN A 223 -24.21 27.94 8.44
C ASN A 223 -22.97 27.15 7.99
N ILE A 224 -22.84 26.92 6.68
CA ILE A 224 -21.73 26.18 6.06
C ILE A 224 -20.36 26.75 6.42
N PHE A 225 -20.24 28.07 6.53
CA PHE A 225 -18.97 28.72 6.85
C PHE A 225 -18.52 28.40 8.28
N HIS A 226 -19.46 28.15 9.20
CA HIS A 226 -19.14 27.89 10.61
C HIS A 226 -18.76 26.43 10.82
N TRP A 227 -19.61 25.47 10.40
CA TRP A 227 -19.34 24.06 10.69
C TRP A 227 -18.16 23.51 9.88
N THR A 228 -17.96 23.94 8.62
CA THR A 228 -16.81 23.46 7.83
C THR A 228 -15.47 24.00 8.33
N SER A 229 -15.48 25.10 9.08
CA SER A 229 -14.27 25.74 9.59
C SER A 229 -14.10 25.60 11.10
N ASN A 230 -14.99 24.85 11.76
CA ASN A 230 -15.05 24.72 13.22
C ASN A 230 -15.07 26.08 13.94
N TYR A 231 -15.74 27.07 13.35
CA TYR A 231 -15.81 28.43 13.90
C TYR A 231 -16.47 28.43 15.28
N GLY A 232 -15.90 29.16 16.24
CA GLY A 232 -16.30 29.13 17.66
C GLY A 232 -15.78 27.91 18.44
N ARG A 233 -15.29 26.87 17.75
CA ARG A 233 -14.51 25.75 18.29
C ARG A 233 -15.09 25.11 19.55
N ASP A 234 -16.38 24.79 19.53
CA ASP A 234 -17.00 24.06 20.63
C ASP A 234 -16.35 22.68 20.78
N THR A 235 -15.91 22.38 22.01
CA THR A 235 -15.11 21.17 22.28
C THR A 235 -15.91 19.86 22.17
N ASP A 236 -17.23 19.90 22.36
CA ASP A 236 -18.10 18.75 22.17
C ASP A 236 -18.39 18.53 20.69
N LEU A 237 -18.53 19.61 19.90
CA LEU A 237 -18.60 19.51 18.44
C LEU A 237 -17.32 18.91 17.87
N LEU A 238 -16.14 19.43 18.26
CA LEU A 238 -14.85 18.93 17.79
C LEU A 238 -14.69 17.44 18.05
N ARG A 239 -15.13 16.94 19.22
CA ARG A 239 -15.10 15.51 19.54
C ARG A 239 -15.97 14.67 18.58
N LEU A 240 -17.06 15.21 18.06
CA LEU A 240 -17.94 14.49 17.15
C LEU A 240 -17.40 14.47 15.72
N VAL A 241 -16.75 15.56 15.29
CA VAL A 241 -16.21 15.70 13.92
C VAL A 241 -14.76 15.21 13.78
N THR A 242 -14.16 14.69 14.86
CA THR A 242 -12.80 14.12 14.86
C THR A 242 -12.76 12.75 15.55
N PRO A 243 -12.03 11.74 15.02
CA PRO A 243 -11.29 11.76 13.76
C PRO A 243 -12.22 11.90 12.55
N GLY A 244 -11.79 12.66 11.55
CA GLY A 244 -12.61 13.07 10.41
C GLY A 244 -12.22 12.40 9.10
N PHE A 245 -12.84 12.86 8.00
CA PHE A 245 -12.54 12.40 6.63
C PHE A 245 -11.04 12.50 6.28
N GLY A 246 -10.38 13.60 6.65
CA GLY A 246 -8.96 13.82 6.35
C GLY A 246 -8.05 12.78 7.02
N ASP A 247 -8.31 12.49 8.30
CA ASP A 247 -7.53 11.49 9.06
C ASP A 247 -7.66 10.09 8.43
N CYS A 248 -8.88 9.72 8.01
CA CYS A 248 -9.14 8.45 7.35
C CYS A 248 -8.44 8.37 5.99
N LEU A 249 -8.58 9.41 5.16
CA LEU A 249 -7.95 9.47 3.85
C LEU A 249 -6.42 9.36 3.93
N GLN A 250 -5.80 10.12 4.82
CA GLN A 250 -4.35 10.07 5.04
C GLN A 250 -3.88 8.68 5.50
N TYR A 251 -4.67 7.98 6.31
CA TYR A 251 -4.34 6.61 6.70
C TYR A 251 -4.40 5.66 5.52
N ILE A 252 -5.43 5.73 4.66
CA ILE A 252 -5.53 4.91 3.44
C ILE A 252 -4.34 5.21 2.50
N GLN A 253 -4.01 6.50 2.31
CA GLN A 253 -2.84 6.91 1.53
C GLN A 253 -1.54 6.34 2.09
N PHE A 254 -1.38 6.32 3.42
CA PHE A 254 -0.22 5.70 4.06
C PHE A 254 -0.12 4.20 3.74
N VAL A 255 -1.23 3.45 3.80
CA VAL A 255 -1.26 2.02 3.44
C VAL A 255 -0.81 1.81 2.00
N VAL A 256 -1.37 2.58 1.06
CA VAL A 256 -1.05 2.48 -0.37
C VAL A 256 0.41 2.84 -0.64
N LEU A 257 0.86 4.00 -0.17
CA LEU A 257 2.17 4.54 -0.49
C LEU A 257 3.31 3.77 0.19
N THR A 258 3.07 3.18 1.36
CA THR A 258 4.02 2.23 1.94
C THR A 258 4.06 0.92 1.15
N GLY A 259 2.96 0.49 0.52
CA GLY A 259 2.99 -0.60 -0.48
C GLY A 259 3.90 -0.35 -1.69
N GLY A 260 4.26 0.91 -1.96
CA GLY A 260 5.17 1.32 -3.02
C GLY A 260 6.62 1.50 -2.59
N LEU A 261 7.03 1.05 -1.40
CA LEU A 261 8.45 1.04 -1.03
C LEU A 261 9.23 0.01 -1.85
N SER A 262 10.52 0.24 -2.09
CA SER A 262 11.42 -0.68 -2.82
C SER A 262 11.86 -1.84 -1.91
N LEU A 263 10.91 -2.68 -1.53
CA LEU A 263 11.08 -3.86 -0.68
C LEU A 263 10.61 -5.11 -1.43
N SER A 264 11.12 -6.27 -1.03
CA SER A 264 10.67 -7.58 -1.54
C SER A 264 9.46 -8.05 -0.73
N TYR A 265 8.31 -7.45 -1.03
CA TYR A 265 7.01 -7.81 -0.44
C TYR A 265 6.64 -9.26 -0.74
N PRO A 266 5.85 -9.93 0.13
CA PRO A 266 5.19 -11.16 -0.28
C PRO A 266 4.25 -10.87 -1.46
N GLY A 267 4.22 -11.75 -2.45
CA GLY A 267 3.63 -11.47 -3.76
C GLY A 267 2.20 -10.90 -3.75
N PHE A 268 1.34 -11.35 -2.83
CA PHE A 268 -0.06 -10.90 -2.74
C PHE A 268 -0.23 -9.50 -2.13
N TYR A 269 0.77 -8.98 -1.41
CA TYR A 269 0.60 -7.76 -0.61
C TYR A 269 0.40 -6.52 -1.45
N GLN A 270 1.26 -6.30 -2.46
CA GLN A 270 1.14 -5.13 -3.34
C GLN A 270 -0.16 -5.13 -4.17
N PRO A 271 -0.61 -6.25 -4.78
CA PRO A 271 -1.91 -6.34 -5.44
C PRO A 271 -3.11 -5.99 -4.54
N VAL A 272 -3.02 -6.23 -3.24
CA VAL A 272 -4.07 -5.93 -2.27
C VAL A 272 -4.13 -4.44 -1.97
N VAL A 273 -2.99 -3.84 -1.62
CA VAL A 273 -2.93 -2.40 -1.29
C VAL A 273 -3.13 -1.52 -2.53
N SER A 274 -2.77 -1.99 -3.73
CA SER A 274 -3.02 -1.27 -4.98
C SER A 274 -4.51 -1.06 -5.27
N GLN A 275 -5.39 -1.91 -4.74
CA GLN A 275 -6.84 -1.72 -4.87
C GLN A 275 -7.29 -0.38 -4.27
N ALA A 276 -6.61 0.15 -3.25
CA ALA A 276 -6.93 1.44 -2.65
C ALA A 276 -6.16 2.64 -3.26
N ALA A 277 -5.44 2.46 -4.37
CA ALA A 277 -4.55 3.48 -4.93
C ALA A 277 -5.25 4.76 -5.44
N TRP A 278 -6.57 4.71 -5.61
CA TRP A 278 -7.40 5.89 -5.86
C TRP A 278 -7.23 6.97 -4.77
N SER A 279 -6.85 6.58 -3.55
CA SER A 279 -6.60 7.52 -2.44
C SER A 279 -5.37 8.42 -2.67
N ALA A 280 -4.42 7.96 -3.49
CA ALA A 280 -3.25 8.71 -3.96
C ALA A 280 -3.42 9.27 -5.38
N LEU A 281 -4.65 9.21 -5.93
CA LEU A 281 -5.02 9.61 -7.29
C LEU A 281 -4.24 8.88 -8.40
N MET A 282 -3.88 7.62 -8.15
CA MET A 282 -3.28 6.73 -9.15
C MET A 282 -4.41 5.96 -9.86
N PHE A 283 -4.47 6.09 -11.19
CA PHE A 283 -5.50 5.50 -12.04
C PHE A 283 -4.87 4.94 -13.33
N ASN A 284 -5.62 4.09 -14.03
CA ASN A 284 -5.19 3.43 -15.25
C ASN A 284 -5.25 4.37 -16.48
N GLU A 285 -4.50 5.46 -16.45
CA GLU A 285 -4.45 6.45 -17.52
C GLU A 285 -3.00 6.85 -17.81
N SER A 286 -2.60 6.85 -19.09
CA SER A 286 -1.30 7.35 -19.54
C SER A 286 -1.49 8.71 -20.21
N LEU A 287 -0.89 9.74 -19.63
CA LEU A 287 -1.09 11.14 -20.07
C LEU A 287 0.13 11.69 -20.80
N VAL A 288 1.33 11.21 -20.46
CA VAL A 288 2.58 11.74 -20.99
C VAL A 288 3.20 10.77 -21.99
N THR A 289 3.40 9.51 -21.62
CA THR A 289 4.04 8.56 -22.53
C THR A 289 3.08 8.03 -23.59
N ARG A 290 1.77 8.09 -23.32
CA ARG A 290 0.68 7.50 -24.14
C ARG A 290 0.87 6.00 -24.36
N ALA A 291 1.51 5.33 -23.39
CA ALA A 291 1.65 3.89 -23.39
C ALA A 291 0.27 3.21 -23.29
N ALA A 292 0.19 2.00 -23.84
CA ALA A 292 -0.99 1.17 -23.65
C ALA A 292 -1.17 0.84 -22.15
N PRO A 293 -2.41 0.76 -21.66
CA PRO A 293 -2.70 0.33 -20.29
C PRO A 293 -1.99 -0.97 -19.93
N TRP A 294 -1.28 -0.98 -18.80
CA TRP A 294 -0.63 -2.18 -18.28
C TRP A 294 -1.69 -3.20 -17.85
N GLN A 295 -1.59 -4.41 -18.38
CA GLN A 295 -2.41 -5.53 -17.92
C GLN A 295 -1.74 -6.13 -16.69
N SER A 296 -2.19 -5.71 -15.51
CA SER A 296 -1.63 -6.20 -14.25
C SER A 296 -1.96 -7.65 -13.95
N VAL A 297 -2.99 -8.21 -14.59
CA VAL A 297 -3.37 -9.62 -14.51
C VAL A 297 -3.33 -10.22 -15.91
N VAL A 298 -2.47 -11.22 -16.10
CA VAL A 298 -2.34 -11.99 -17.34
C VAL A 298 -2.44 -13.47 -16.95
N ASP A 299 -3.25 -14.24 -17.68
CA ASP A 299 -3.43 -15.68 -17.44
C ASP A 299 -3.73 -16.09 -15.98
N GLY A 300 -4.49 -15.23 -15.28
CA GLY A 300 -4.96 -15.47 -13.91
C GLY A 300 -3.92 -15.22 -12.83
N ILE A 301 -2.79 -14.58 -13.15
CA ILE A 301 -1.75 -14.21 -12.20
C ILE A 301 -1.41 -12.72 -12.30
N TYR A 302 -0.98 -12.12 -11.20
CA TYR A 302 -0.47 -10.75 -11.19
C TYR A 302 0.96 -10.69 -11.72
N LEU A 303 1.22 -9.71 -12.60
CA LEU A 303 2.52 -9.44 -13.16
C LEU A 303 2.92 -7.98 -12.99
N THR A 304 4.18 -7.79 -12.66
CA THR A 304 4.88 -6.51 -12.72
C THR A 304 6.17 -6.72 -13.47
N ASN A 305 6.57 -5.73 -14.27
CA ASN A 305 7.83 -5.70 -14.98
C ASN A 305 8.38 -4.27 -14.88
N ALA A 306 8.78 -3.89 -13.67
CA ALA A 306 9.30 -2.56 -13.42
C ALA A 306 10.75 -2.49 -13.90
N THR A 307 10.97 -1.90 -15.08
CA THR A 307 12.30 -1.74 -15.71
C THR A 307 13.30 -1.05 -14.79
N ASP A 308 12.82 -0.09 -13.99
CA ASP A 308 13.65 0.69 -13.07
C ASP A 308 13.87 -0.02 -11.72
N GLY A 309 13.15 -1.12 -11.46
CA GLY A 309 13.20 -1.87 -10.20
C GLY A 309 12.61 -1.15 -8.99
N TYR A 310 11.90 -0.03 -9.18
CA TYR A 310 11.34 0.77 -8.09
C TYR A 310 9.96 0.27 -7.63
N GLY A 311 9.74 0.25 -6.32
CA GLY A 311 8.48 -0.21 -5.72
C GLY A 311 7.27 0.65 -6.12
N LEU A 312 7.46 1.96 -6.31
CA LEU A 312 6.39 2.85 -6.79
C LEU A 312 5.99 2.56 -8.26
N HIS A 313 6.93 2.13 -9.09
CA HIS A 313 6.64 1.73 -10.47
C HIS A 313 5.85 0.42 -10.49
N GLN A 314 6.24 -0.56 -9.68
CA GLN A 314 5.48 -1.81 -9.51
C GLN A 314 4.05 -1.53 -9.02
N LEU A 315 3.89 -0.65 -8.02
CA LEU A 315 2.56 -0.22 -7.56
C LEU A 315 1.75 0.44 -8.70
N GLY A 316 2.40 1.28 -9.52
CA GLY A 316 1.78 1.90 -10.69
C GLY A 316 1.29 0.88 -11.71
N GLN A 317 2.11 -0.12 -12.04
CA GLN A 317 1.73 -1.22 -12.93
C GLN A 317 0.54 -2.02 -12.40
N LEU A 318 0.51 -2.30 -11.10
CA LEU A 318 -0.62 -2.98 -10.47
C LEU A 318 -1.93 -2.17 -10.55
N THR A 319 -1.84 -0.85 -10.67
CA THR A 319 -2.99 0.04 -10.92
C THR A 319 -3.35 0.22 -12.40
N GLY A 320 -2.50 -0.25 -13.32
CA GLY A 320 -2.67 -0.18 -14.77
C GLY A 320 -1.74 0.81 -15.50
N MET A 321 -0.90 1.56 -14.79
CA MET A 321 0.06 2.48 -15.43
C MET A 321 1.30 1.71 -15.90
N ALA A 322 1.59 1.74 -17.20
CA ALA A 322 2.73 1.02 -17.77
C ALA A 322 4.09 1.66 -17.38
N ASP A 323 4.21 2.97 -17.56
CA ASP A 323 5.46 3.70 -17.35
C ASP A 323 5.49 4.47 -16.03
N SER A 324 6.65 4.50 -15.40
CA SER A 324 6.90 5.26 -14.17
C SER A 324 6.74 6.78 -14.37
N ALA A 325 6.99 7.26 -15.60
CA ALA A 325 6.88 8.67 -16.00
C ALA A 325 5.43 9.22 -16.01
N ASP A 326 4.41 8.37 -16.05
CA ASP A 326 3.00 8.78 -16.05
C ASP A 326 2.40 8.95 -14.65
N ILE A 327 3.05 8.42 -13.61
CA ILE A 327 2.51 8.37 -12.25
C ILE A 327 2.25 9.78 -11.69
N TRP A 328 3.24 10.67 -11.78
CA TRP A 328 3.10 12.05 -11.30
C TRP A 328 2.14 12.89 -12.16
N PRO A 329 2.25 12.90 -13.51
CA PRO A 329 1.28 13.62 -14.36
C PRO A 329 -0.16 13.17 -14.15
N GLY A 330 -0.40 11.85 -14.03
CA GLY A 330 -1.72 11.29 -13.74
C GLY A 330 -2.30 11.85 -12.46
N MET A 331 -1.53 11.81 -11.37
CA MET A 331 -1.95 12.38 -10.09
C MET A 331 -2.20 13.89 -10.18
N MET A 332 -1.33 14.66 -10.84
CA MET A 332 -1.51 16.11 -11.01
C MET A 332 -2.78 16.47 -11.76
N VAL A 333 -3.10 15.76 -12.85
CA VAL A 333 -4.29 16.06 -13.65
C VAL A 333 -5.56 15.79 -12.84
N TRP A 334 -5.63 14.65 -12.16
CA TRP A 334 -6.78 14.37 -11.28
C TRP A 334 -6.87 15.34 -10.09
N LEU A 335 -5.74 15.77 -9.53
CA LEU A 335 -5.72 16.79 -8.49
C LEU A 335 -6.26 18.13 -9.03
N CYS A 336 -5.85 18.54 -10.22
CA CYS A 336 -6.38 19.74 -10.89
C CYS A 336 -7.88 19.63 -11.17
N VAL A 337 -8.37 18.46 -11.61
CA VAL A 337 -9.80 18.19 -11.81
C VAL A 337 -10.57 18.34 -10.49
N ILE A 338 -10.06 17.78 -9.39
CA ILE A 338 -10.68 17.90 -8.06
C ILE A 338 -10.69 19.36 -7.60
N LEU A 339 -9.59 20.09 -7.75
CA LEU A 339 -9.49 21.50 -7.37
C LEU A 339 -10.44 22.37 -8.20
N ALA A 340 -10.48 22.18 -9.52
CA ALA A 340 -11.38 22.89 -10.42
C ALA A 340 -12.85 22.56 -10.12
N GLY A 341 -13.17 21.28 -9.91
CA GLY A 341 -14.52 20.83 -9.54
C GLY A 341 -14.98 21.41 -8.21
N ALA A 342 -14.11 21.39 -7.19
CA ALA A 342 -14.39 22.00 -5.89
C ALA A 342 -14.58 23.52 -6.01
N PHE A 343 -13.71 24.21 -6.76
CA PHE A 343 -13.83 25.64 -7.01
C PHE A 343 -15.14 25.98 -7.71
N CYS A 344 -15.46 25.31 -8.81
CA CYS A 344 -16.72 25.50 -9.55
C CYS A 344 -17.94 25.24 -8.67
N SER A 345 -17.91 24.19 -7.83
CA SER A 345 -19.00 23.87 -6.90
C SER A 345 -19.20 24.99 -5.87
N VAL A 346 -18.11 25.49 -5.29
CA VAL A 346 -18.16 26.62 -4.35
C VAL A 346 -18.71 27.88 -5.02
N GLN A 347 -18.21 28.24 -6.20
CA GLN A 347 -18.69 29.41 -6.94
C GLN A 347 -20.17 29.28 -7.33
N ALA A 348 -20.61 28.08 -7.74
CA ALA A 348 -22.01 27.80 -8.04
C ALA A 348 -22.91 27.98 -6.80
N CYS A 349 -22.48 27.52 -5.63
CA CYS A 349 -23.21 27.73 -4.38
C CYS A 349 -23.35 29.23 -4.04
N PHE A 350 -22.29 30.02 -4.20
CA PHE A 350 -22.36 31.48 -4.01
C PHE A 350 -23.29 32.16 -5.03
N LEU A 351 -23.25 31.72 -6.29
CA LEU A 351 -24.12 32.24 -7.34
C LEU A 351 -25.60 31.95 -7.04
N VAL A 352 -25.91 30.71 -6.63
CA VAL A 352 -27.27 30.31 -6.24
C VAL A 352 -27.74 31.09 -5.02
N GLN A 353 -26.90 31.23 -3.99
CA GLN A 353 -27.22 32.00 -2.79
C GLN A 353 -27.50 33.48 -3.11
N TRP A 354 -26.66 34.09 -3.96
CA TRP A 354 -26.86 35.46 -4.42
C TRP A 354 -28.16 35.61 -5.23
N LEU A 355 -28.41 34.70 -6.17
CA LEU A 355 -29.61 34.72 -7.01
C LEU A 355 -30.88 34.55 -6.16
N TRP A 356 -30.88 33.61 -5.22
CA TRP A 356 -32.01 33.38 -4.32
C TRP A 356 -32.31 34.61 -3.47
N ARG A 357 -31.29 35.25 -2.88
CA ARG A 357 -31.48 36.47 -2.09
C ARG A 357 -32.00 37.64 -2.93
N ARG A 358 -31.49 37.77 -4.16
CA ARG A 358 -31.95 38.79 -5.12
C ARG A 358 -33.40 38.57 -5.51
N LEU A 359 -33.83 37.33 -5.73
CA LEU A 359 -35.23 37.00 -6.05
C LEU A 359 -36.18 37.22 -4.86
N ASN A 360 -35.71 36.96 -3.64
CA ASN A 360 -36.51 37.07 -2.42
C ASN A 360 -36.40 38.42 -1.70
N ASN A 361 -35.72 39.42 -2.29
CA ASN A 361 -35.50 40.76 -1.71
C ASN A 361 -34.95 40.72 -0.26
N ILE A 362 -34.08 39.77 0.05
CA ILE A 362 -33.42 39.66 1.36
C ILE A 362 -32.26 40.67 1.41
N SER A 363 -32.04 41.31 2.57
CA SER A 363 -30.95 42.28 2.77
C SER A 363 -29.58 41.75 2.31
N GLU A 364 -28.79 42.63 1.68
CA GLU A 364 -27.45 42.29 1.21
C GLU A 364 -26.51 41.99 2.38
N GLU A 365 -25.94 40.78 2.39
CA GLU A 365 -24.82 40.41 3.25
C GLU A 365 -23.55 40.47 2.41
N ASP A 366 -22.42 40.84 2.99
CA ASP A 366 -21.14 40.83 2.28
C ASP A 366 -20.66 39.39 2.01
N LEU A 367 -21.13 38.82 0.92
CA LEU A 367 -20.71 37.51 0.40
C LEU A 367 -19.29 37.56 -0.16
N ARG A 368 -18.78 38.73 -0.54
CA ARG A 368 -17.45 38.89 -1.14
C ARG A 368 -16.36 38.67 -0.09
N ALA A 369 -16.56 39.17 1.12
CA ALA A 369 -15.69 38.92 2.26
C ALA A 369 -15.61 37.43 2.66
N LYS A 370 -16.57 36.58 2.23
CA LYS A 370 -16.60 35.14 2.54
C LYS A 370 -16.16 34.26 1.38
N ASN A 371 -16.49 34.63 0.13
CA ASN A 371 -16.21 33.82 -1.05
C ASN A 371 -14.71 33.55 -1.27
N VAL A 372 -13.90 34.61 -1.33
CA VAL A 372 -12.47 34.46 -1.60
C VAL A 372 -11.77 33.67 -0.48
N PRO A 373 -11.97 33.98 0.82
CA PRO A 373 -11.35 33.20 1.89
C PRO A 373 -11.80 31.74 1.93
N PHE A 374 -13.09 31.46 1.72
CA PHE A 374 -13.61 30.09 1.73
C PHE A 374 -13.09 29.28 0.54
N SER A 375 -13.03 29.87 -0.66
CA SER A 375 -12.46 29.22 -1.84
C SER A 375 -10.98 28.91 -1.65
N ALA A 376 -10.21 29.87 -1.16
CA ALA A 376 -8.79 29.67 -0.84
C ALA A 376 -8.60 28.60 0.26
N GLY A 377 -9.47 28.57 1.27
CA GLY A 377 -9.45 27.56 2.32
C GLY A 377 -9.69 26.14 1.82
N ASN A 378 -10.59 25.95 0.85
CA ASN A 378 -10.80 24.64 0.23
C ASN A 378 -9.57 24.16 -0.56
N VAL A 379 -8.85 25.07 -1.22
CA VAL A 379 -7.56 24.75 -1.86
C VAL A 379 -6.53 24.34 -0.81
N VAL A 380 -6.36 25.13 0.26
CA VAL A 380 -5.44 24.81 1.37
C VAL A 380 -5.78 23.46 1.99
N ARG A 381 -7.06 23.19 2.27
CA ARG A 381 -7.54 21.92 2.82
C ARG A 381 -7.20 20.75 1.91
N THR A 382 -7.48 20.87 0.61
CA THR A 382 -7.21 19.80 -0.36
C THR A 382 -5.72 19.52 -0.48
N LEU A 383 -4.88 20.55 -0.63
CA LEU A 383 -3.44 20.39 -0.85
C LEU A 383 -2.69 19.97 0.42
N PHE A 384 -2.90 20.66 1.55
CA PHE A 384 -2.11 20.46 2.76
C PHE A 384 -2.70 19.45 3.73
N ASN A 385 -4.03 19.33 3.80
CA ASN A 385 -4.68 18.39 4.71
C ASN A 385 -4.96 17.07 3.99
N TYR A 386 -5.47 17.06 2.76
CA TYR A 386 -5.86 15.80 2.12
C TYR A 386 -4.78 15.15 1.26
N MET A 387 -4.00 15.92 0.49
CA MET A 387 -3.12 15.36 -0.55
C MET A 387 -1.63 15.53 -0.28
N LEU A 388 -1.22 16.12 0.85
CA LEU A 388 0.17 16.50 1.09
C LEU A 388 1.15 15.31 0.94
N LEU A 389 0.81 14.14 1.49
CA LEU A 389 1.67 12.97 1.44
C LEU A 389 1.84 12.42 0.00
N PRO A 390 0.76 12.07 -0.74
CA PRO A 390 0.89 11.69 -2.15
C PRO A 390 1.56 12.76 -3.01
N LEU A 391 1.21 14.03 -2.79
CA LEU A 391 1.72 15.15 -3.55
C LEU A 391 3.23 15.28 -3.44
N VAL A 392 3.78 15.20 -2.23
CA VAL A 392 5.23 15.22 -2.01
C VAL A 392 5.88 13.93 -2.49
N ALA A 393 5.29 12.76 -2.18
CA ALA A 393 5.85 11.46 -2.56
C ALA A 393 6.01 11.30 -4.07
N LEU A 394 4.96 11.53 -4.84
CA LEU A 394 5.01 11.33 -6.28
C LEU A 394 5.79 12.45 -6.97
N SER A 395 5.78 13.68 -6.45
CA SER A 395 6.63 14.77 -6.99
C SER A 395 8.12 14.49 -6.75
N ALA A 396 8.46 13.93 -5.59
CA ALA A 396 9.82 13.50 -5.28
C ALA A 396 10.25 12.29 -6.13
N PHE A 397 9.33 11.34 -6.36
CA PHE A 397 9.57 10.20 -7.25
C PHE A 397 9.83 10.62 -8.70
N GLN A 398 9.12 11.63 -9.20
CA GLN A 398 9.35 12.18 -10.54
C GLN A 398 10.81 12.65 -10.76
N LEU A 399 11.51 13.05 -9.70
CA LEU A 399 12.93 13.43 -9.76
C LEU A 399 13.84 12.20 -9.87
N VAL A 400 13.44 11.06 -9.33
CA VAL A 400 14.18 9.79 -9.43
C VAL A 400 14.10 9.25 -10.85
N VAL A 401 12.91 9.27 -11.45
CA VAL A 401 12.66 8.81 -12.83
C VAL A 401 12.88 9.90 -13.89
N ALA A 402 13.62 10.96 -13.54
CA ALA A 402 13.84 12.12 -14.41
C ALA A 402 14.51 11.74 -15.75
N ARG A 403 15.34 10.69 -15.77
CA ARG A 403 16.01 10.22 -17.01
C ARG A 403 15.05 9.60 -18.01
N ALA A 404 13.97 8.97 -17.51
CA ALA A 404 12.94 8.34 -18.33
C ALA A 404 11.77 9.29 -18.65
N SER A 405 11.81 10.52 -18.14
CA SER A 405 10.68 11.46 -18.18
C SER A 405 10.98 12.69 -19.02
N PRO A 406 9.98 13.29 -19.70
CA PRO A 406 10.16 14.56 -20.39
C PRO A 406 10.54 15.69 -19.43
N ALA A 407 11.48 16.56 -19.84
CA ALA A 407 12.03 17.61 -18.98
C ALA A 407 10.97 18.55 -18.35
N TYR A 408 9.87 18.83 -19.05
CA TYR A 408 8.80 19.68 -18.53
C TYR A 408 8.07 19.06 -17.33
N THR A 409 7.89 17.73 -17.30
CA THR A 409 7.25 17.03 -16.16
C THR A 409 8.10 17.15 -14.90
N VAL A 410 9.41 16.98 -15.06
CA VAL A 410 10.39 17.12 -13.99
C VAL A 410 10.42 18.56 -13.49
N ALA A 411 10.46 19.55 -14.39
CA ALA A 411 10.43 20.97 -14.02
C ALA A 411 9.16 21.34 -13.24
N LEU A 412 8.00 20.84 -13.65
CA LEU A 412 6.73 21.08 -12.95
C LEU A 412 6.67 20.37 -11.59
N ALA A 413 7.26 19.17 -11.46
CA ALA A 413 7.37 18.48 -10.17
C ALA A 413 8.28 19.25 -9.19
N VAL A 414 9.43 19.76 -9.66
CA VAL A 414 10.30 20.65 -8.86
C VAL A 414 9.54 21.91 -8.45
N LEU A 415 8.85 22.56 -9.39
CA LEU A 415 8.05 23.76 -9.11
C LEU A 415 6.98 23.47 -8.05
N THR A 416 6.32 22.32 -8.13
CA THR A 416 5.31 21.88 -7.16
C THR A 416 5.92 21.75 -5.76
N LEU A 417 7.08 21.10 -5.62
CA LEU A 417 7.78 20.98 -4.34
C LEU A 417 8.22 22.36 -3.78
N VAL A 418 8.77 23.23 -4.64
CA VAL A 418 9.19 24.58 -4.25
C VAL A 418 7.99 25.41 -3.78
N LEU A 419 6.87 25.37 -4.50
CA LEU A 419 5.65 26.07 -4.13
C LEU A 419 5.08 25.56 -2.81
N LEU A 420 5.09 24.24 -2.59
CA LEU A 420 4.65 23.64 -1.32
C LEU A 420 5.54 24.04 -0.15
N MET A 421 6.86 24.00 -0.32
CA MET A 421 7.80 24.45 0.71
C MET A 421 7.62 25.94 1.00
N ALA A 422 7.58 26.78 -0.03
CA ALA A 422 7.41 28.22 0.13
C ALA A 422 6.09 28.57 0.82
N SER A 423 4.99 27.93 0.43
CA SER A 423 3.69 28.13 1.07
C SER A 423 3.64 27.59 2.50
N ALA A 424 4.24 26.43 2.78
CA ALA A 424 4.39 25.92 4.15
C ALA A 424 5.19 26.88 5.03
N THR A 425 6.37 27.32 4.57
CA THR A 425 7.20 28.30 5.29
C THR A 425 6.47 29.61 5.52
N TRP A 426 5.72 30.09 4.53
CA TRP A 426 4.93 31.31 4.65
C TRP A 426 3.78 31.16 5.65
N ILE A 427 3.04 30.05 5.61
CA ILE A 427 1.97 29.74 6.59
C ILE A 427 2.55 29.69 8.01
N VAL A 428 3.71 29.05 8.19
CA VAL A 428 4.40 29.00 9.48
C VAL A 428 4.78 30.39 9.96
N ALA A 429 5.37 31.20 9.08
CA ALA A 429 5.73 32.57 9.40
C ALA A 429 4.49 33.39 9.79
N LEU A 430 3.36 33.20 9.10
CA LEU A 430 2.08 33.82 9.43
C LEU A 430 1.63 33.40 10.82
N ILE A 431 1.53 32.09 11.09
CA ILE A 431 1.07 31.60 12.40
C ILE A 431 1.97 32.14 13.52
N ILE A 432 3.30 32.09 13.37
CA ILE A 432 4.25 32.56 14.40
C ILE A 432 4.13 34.07 14.65
N ARG A 433 4.03 34.88 13.58
CA ARG A 433 4.02 36.35 13.68
C ARG A 433 2.70 36.92 14.19
N THR A 434 1.57 36.24 13.97
CA THR A 434 0.27 36.75 14.42
C THR A 434 0.17 36.78 15.95
N ARG A 435 -0.09 37.99 16.49
CA ARG A 435 -0.34 38.28 17.90
C ARG A 435 -1.48 39.32 17.99
N PRO A 436 -2.47 39.15 18.90
CA PRO A 436 -2.71 38.00 19.76
C PRO A 436 -3.18 36.77 18.96
N LYS A 437 -2.91 35.56 19.49
CA LYS A 437 -3.23 34.30 18.79
C LYS A 437 -4.73 34.08 18.58
N SER A 438 -5.56 34.66 19.43
CA SER A 438 -7.03 34.59 19.33
C SER A 438 -7.57 35.12 18.01
N VAL A 439 -6.89 36.08 17.36
CA VAL A 439 -7.30 36.62 16.05
C VAL A 439 -7.33 35.54 14.97
N LEU A 440 -6.47 34.52 15.05
CA LEU A 440 -6.51 33.39 14.12
C LEU A 440 -7.83 32.61 14.22
N PHE A 441 -8.51 32.64 15.36
CA PHE A 441 -9.72 31.85 15.63
C PHE A 441 -11.00 32.69 15.61
N ASP A 442 -10.91 33.97 15.96
CA ASP A 442 -12.08 34.86 16.07
C ASP A 442 -12.45 35.52 14.73
N ASP A 443 -11.47 35.77 13.85
CA ASP A 443 -11.72 36.38 12.54
C ASP A 443 -12.17 35.35 11.49
N LEU A 444 -13.46 35.39 11.13
CA LEU A 444 -14.07 34.40 10.23
C LEU A 444 -13.36 34.31 8.85
N PRO A 445 -13.06 35.41 8.13
CA PRO A 445 -12.26 35.35 6.90
C PRO A 445 -10.91 34.64 7.08
N THR A 446 -10.17 34.92 8.15
CA THR A 446 -8.90 34.25 8.44
C THR A 446 -9.08 32.76 8.71
N VAL A 447 -10.09 32.38 9.49
CA VAL A 447 -10.42 30.98 9.80
C VAL A 447 -10.87 30.23 8.54
N LEU A 448 -11.68 30.86 7.68
CA LEU A 448 -12.11 30.25 6.41
C LEU A 448 -10.92 29.93 5.51
N ARG A 449 -9.90 30.80 5.49
CA ARG A 449 -8.73 30.64 4.62
C ARG A 449 -7.66 29.70 5.16
N PHE A 450 -7.31 29.81 6.44
CA PHE A 450 -6.18 29.09 7.05
C PHE A 450 -6.57 28.13 8.16
N GLY A 451 -7.80 28.25 8.69
CA GLY A 451 -8.34 27.34 9.69
C GLY A 451 -8.22 25.86 9.36
N PRO A 452 -8.32 25.38 8.09
CA PRO A 452 -8.13 23.96 7.77
C PRO A 452 -6.82 23.32 8.24
N LEU A 453 -5.82 24.14 8.62
CA LEU A 453 -4.52 23.69 9.11
C LEU A 453 -4.44 23.59 10.64
N TYR A 454 -5.23 24.39 11.38
CA TYR A 454 -5.07 24.53 12.83
C TYR A 454 -6.36 24.54 13.64
N ASN A 455 -7.53 24.58 13.01
CA ASN A 455 -8.84 24.75 13.69
C ASN A 455 -9.27 23.55 14.55
N THR A 456 -8.54 22.45 14.51
CA THR A 456 -8.71 21.29 15.39
C THR A 456 -7.85 21.34 16.65
N TYR A 457 -6.87 22.25 16.71
CA TYR A 457 -5.94 22.40 17.84
C TYR A 457 -6.43 23.45 18.85
N SER A 458 -5.87 23.38 20.06
CA SER A 458 -6.05 24.38 21.12
C SER A 458 -5.28 25.68 20.80
N ASP A 459 -5.78 26.84 21.28
CA ASP A 459 -5.27 28.18 20.90
C ASP A 459 -3.78 28.36 21.20
N GLU A 460 -3.37 27.89 22.37
CA GLU A 460 -2.02 28.03 22.89
C GLU A 460 -0.99 27.26 22.05
N VAL A 461 -1.46 26.26 21.30
CA VAL A 461 -0.62 25.29 20.59
C VAL A 461 -0.95 25.20 19.09
N ALA A 462 -1.62 26.22 18.53
CA ALA A 462 -2.01 26.25 17.11
C ALA A 462 -0.82 26.08 16.13
N ALA A 463 0.38 26.50 16.56
CA ALA A 463 1.62 26.31 15.80
C ALA A 463 2.03 24.83 15.63
N PHE A 464 1.43 23.91 16.39
CA PHE A 464 1.64 22.47 16.23
C PHE A 464 1.28 21.99 14.82
N ALA A 465 0.38 22.68 14.10
CA ALA A 465 0.06 22.42 12.70
C ALA A 465 1.29 22.27 11.78
N LEU A 466 2.41 22.89 12.14
CA LEU A 466 3.68 22.75 11.42
C LEU A 466 4.27 21.33 11.50
N VAL A 467 4.16 20.68 12.66
CA VAL A 467 4.78 19.37 12.90
C VAL A 467 4.28 18.31 11.92
N PRO A 468 2.96 18.05 11.76
CA PRO A 468 2.49 17.07 10.80
C PRO A 468 2.77 17.47 9.35
N VAL A 469 2.77 18.77 9.01
CA VAL A 469 3.15 19.25 7.66
C VAL A 469 4.61 18.88 7.35
N LEU A 470 5.53 19.18 8.27
CA LEU A 470 6.95 18.86 8.11
C LEU A 470 7.18 17.34 8.06
N LEU A 471 6.56 16.59 8.98
CA LEU A 471 6.70 15.13 9.01
C LEU A 471 6.12 14.48 7.74
N ASN A 472 4.99 14.95 7.22
CA ASN A 472 4.44 14.44 5.96
C ASN A 472 5.30 14.82 4.76
N PHE A 473 5.97 15.97 4.78
CA PHE A 473 6.96 16.31 3.76
C PHE A 473 8.14 15.32 3.80
N VAL A 474 8.70 15.05 4.97
CA VAL A 474 9.80 14.08 5.14
C VAL A 474 9.36 12.66 4.75
N ARG A 475 8.16 12.22 5.17
CA ARG A 475 7.58 10.93 4.77
C ARG A 475 7.43 10.83 3.25
N GLY A 476 6.92 11.89 2.62
CA GLY A 476 6.77 11.96 1.16
C GLY A 476 8.12 11.83 0.47
N VAL A 477 9.14 12.58 0.90
CA VAL A 477 10.50 12.46 0.36
C VAL A 477 11.08 11.06 0.57
N ALA A 478 10.90 10.46 1.74
CA ALA A 478 11.35 9.09 2.02
C ALA A 478 10.68 8.06 1.08
N ILE A 479 9.38 8.18 0.84
CA ILE A 479 8.66 7.28 -0.07
C ILE A 479 9.07 7.52 -1.52
N GLY A 480 9.18 8.78 -1.96
CA GLY A 480 9.39 9.15 -3.35
C GLY A 480 10.86 9.17 -3.80
N ALA A 481 11.70 9.96 -3.14
CA ALA A 481 13.08 10.20 -3.57
C ALA A 481 14.04 9.08 -3.18
N VAL A 482 13.72 8.30 -2.14
CA VAL A 482 14.62 7.27 -1.58
C VAL A 482 14.33 5.87 -2.13
N GLN A 483 13.64 5.78 -3.28
CA GLN A 483 13.37 4.51 -3.99
C GLN A 483 14.62 3.65 -4.30
N PRO A 484 15.83 4.21 -4.51
CA PRO A 484 17.03 3.38 -4.67
C PRO A 484 17.44 2.56 -3.44
N SER A 485 16.89 2.85 -2.24
CA SER A 485 17.25 2.13 -1.01
C SER A 485 16.05 1.90 -0.10
N GLY A 486 15.39 0.75 -0.23
CA GLY A 486 14.25 0.36 0.61
C GLY A 486 14.56 0.34 2.12
N VAL A 487 15.79 -0.04 2.50
CA VAL A 487 16.23 0.00 3.90
C VAL A 487 16.20 1.43 4.45
N ALA A 488 16.71 2.40 3.69
CA ALA A 488 16.69 3.80 4.09
C ALA A 488 15.25 4.34 4.17
N GLN A 489 14.35 3.91 3.27
CA GLN A 489 12.93 4.29 3.33
C GLN A 489 12.30 3.86 4.66
N VAL A 490 12.46 2.59 5.05
CA VAL A 490 11.91 2.03 6.29
C VAL A 490 12.46 2.78 7.52
N VAL A 491 13.77 3.02 7.57
CA VAL A 491 14.41 3.73 8.69
C VAL A 491 13.88 5.16 8.83
N LEU A 492 13.83 5.93 7.73
CA LEU A 492 13.34 7.31 7.76
C LEU A 492 11.87 7.40 8.17
N LEU A 493 11.02 6.48 7.67
CA LEU A 493 9.61 6.41 8.05
C LEU A 493 9.44 6.04 9.52
N ALA A 494 10.21 5.10 10.05
CA ALA A 494 10.18 4.73 11.46
C ALA A 494 10.56 5.92 12.37
N ILE A 495 11.62 6.66 12.01
CA ILE A 495 12.02 7.89 12.72
C ILE A 495 10.88 8.92 12.71
N CYS A 496 10.21 9.11 11.57
CA CYS A 496 9.07 10.04 11.48
C CYS A 496 7.92 9.67 12.41
N GLU A 497 7.60 8.37 12.56
CA GLU A 497 6.58 7.92 13.51
C GLU A 497 7.00 8.12 14.97
N VAL A 498 8.26 7.85 15.29
CA VAL A 498 8.78 8.09 16.64
C VAL A 498 8.70 9.58 17.01
N ILE A 499 9.14 10.47 16.11
CA ILE A 499 9.04 11.93 16.31
C ILE A 499 7.57 12.36 16.44
N GLN A 500 6.66 11.80 15.66
CA GLN A 500 5.23 12.10 15.76
C GLN A 500 4.67 11.74 17.14
N VAL A 501 5.00 10.57 17.69
CA VAL A 501 4.59 10.17 19.04
C VAL A 501 5.17 11.12 20.09
N PHE A 502 6.47 11.40 20.05
CA PHE A 502 7.11 12.30 21.01
C PHE A 502 6.49 13.71 20.99
N THR A 503 6.27 14.26 19.80
CA THR A 503 5.70 15.61 19.65
C THR A 503 4.25 15.67 20.13
N LEU A 504 3.43 14.63 19.90
CA LEU A 504 2.06 14.55 20.45
C LEU A 504 2.06 14.56 21.99
N HIS A 505 2.98 13.82 22.62
CA HIS A 505 3.06 13.77 24.08
C HIS A 505 3.68 15.02 24.71
N ALA A 506 4.63 15.66 24.01
CA ALA A 506 5.27 16.89 24.46
C ALA A 506 4.33 18.10 24.40
N PHE A 507 3.60 18.26 23.30
CA PHE A 507 2.78 19.45 23.05
C PHE A 507 1.30 19.27 23.39
N ARG A 508 0.77 18.04 23.38
CA ARG A 508 -0.65 17.70 23.62
C ARG A 508 -1.61 18.68 22.90
N PRO A 509 -1.49 18.81 21.57
CA PRO A 509 -2.10 19.91 20.81
C PRO A 509 -3.64 19.90 20.78
N PHE A 510 -4.27 18.76 21.05
CA PHE A 510 -5.72 18.63 21.05
C PHE A 510 -6.32 18.81 22.45
N HIS A 511 -7.54 19.35 22.51
CA HIS A 511 -8.28 19.47 23.75
C HIS A 511 -8.62 18.08 24.34
N PRO A 512 -8.46 17.85 25.67
CA PRO A 512 -8.63 16.52 26.27
C PRO A 512 -9.99 15.86 26.05
N SER A 513 -11.06 16.66 25.91
CA SER A 513 -12.43 16.14 25.67
C SER A 513 -12.54 15.38 24.35
N THR A 514 -11.76 15.73 23.33
CA THR A 514 -11.79 15.10 22.01
C THR A 514 -11.13 13.72 22.00
N SER A 515 -10.26 13.42 22.99
CA SER A 515 -9.38 12.24 23.01
C SER A 515 -8.44 12.12 21.80
N MET A 516 -8.31 13.16 20.97
CA MET A 516 -7.56 13.09 19.71
C MET A 516 -6.06 12.88 19.91
N ASN A 517 -5.47 13.36 21.02
CA ASN A 517 -4.08 13.02 21.36
C ASN A 517 -3.90 11.49 21.45
N ALA A 518 -4.86 10.77 22.06
CA ALA A 518 -4.80 9.32 22.19
C ALA A 518 -4.99 8.61 20.84
N TYR A 519 -5.95 9.06 20.02
CA TYR A 519 -6.15 8.52 18.67
C TYR A 519 -4.90 8.67 17.80
N HIS A 520 -4.31 9.87 17.72
CA HIS A 520 -3.12 10.10 16.91
C HIS A 520 -1.89 9.36 17.46
N THR A 521 -1.73 9.25 18.79
CA THR A 521 -0.67 8.41 19.37
C THR A 521 -0.87 6.95 18.96
N LEU A 522 -2.09 6.40 19.07
CA LEU A 522 -2.39 5.03 18.70
C LEU A 522 -2.14 4.78 17.20
N PHE A 523 -2.64 5.65 16.32
CA PHE A 523 -2.43 5.53 14.88
C PHE A 523 -0.95 5.64 14.52
N SER A 524 -0.20 6.55 15.15
CA SER A 524 1.24 6.66 14.91
C SER A 524 2.02 5.46 15.42
N ALA A 525 1.67 4.91 16.59
CA ALA A 525 2.26 3.69 17.13
C ALA A 525 1.98 2.47 16.23
N LEU A 526 0.74 2.31 15.76
CA LEU A 526 0.39 1.22 14.85
C LEU A 526 1.09 1.36 13.49
N ARG A 527 1.21 2.58 12.96
CA ARG A 527 2.02 2.84 11.75
C ARG A 527 3.50 2.50 11.96
N ALA A 528 4.06 2.85 13.12
CA ALA A 528 5.43 2.47 13.47
C ALA A 528 5.59 0.94 13.50
N VAL A 529 4.66 0.22 14.13
CA VAL A 529 4.66 -1.25 14.16
C VAL A 529 4.61 -1.82 12.73
N THR A 530 3.73 -1.32 11.85
CA THR A 530 3.66 -1.80 10.47
C THR A 530 4.96 -1.53 9.70
N ILE A 531 5.58 -0.36 9.87
CA ILE A 531 6.87 -0.04 9.24
C ILE A 531 7.99 -0.95 9.76
N LEU A 532 8.03 -1.24 11.05
CA LEU A 532 9.03 -2.14 11.63
C LEU A 532 8.84 -3.59 11.14
N LEU A 533 7.60 -4.04 10.96
CA LEU A 533 7.30 -5.34 10.37
C LEU A 533 7.76 -5.44 8.91
N MET A 534 7.71 -4.34 8.14
CA MET A 534 8.23 -4.29 6.76
C MET A 534 9.75 -4.49 6.67
N VAL A 535 10.50 -4.42 7.77
CA VAL A 535 11.93 -4.78 7.79
C VAL A 535 12.14 -6.22 7.28
N ALA A 536 11.21 -7.13 7.54
CA ALA A 536 11.28 -8.50 7.02
C ALA A 536 11.22 -8.60 5.49
N PHE A 537 10.80 -7.53 4.81
CA PHE A 537 10.74 -7.44 3.34
C PHE A 537 12.02 -6.83 2.75
N VAL A 538 13.00 -6.48 3.57
CA VAL A 538 14.30 -6.00 3.08
C VAL A 538 14.99 -7.12 2.27
N PRO A 539 15.32 -6.89 0.99
CA PRO A 539 15.87 -7.94 0.13
C PRO A 539 17.16 -8.59 0.69
N SER A 540 18.03 -7.80 1.34
CA SER A 540 19.31 -8.28 1.87
C SER A 540 19.19 -9.23 3.06
N LEU A 541 18.00 -9.35 3.69
CA LEU A 541 17.77 -10.31 4.77
C LEU A 541 17.45 -11.72 4.27
N GLY A 542 17.14 -11.88 2.97
CA GLY A 542 16.92 -13.21 2.37
C GLY A 542 15.77 -14.02 3.00
N VAL A 543 14.78 -13.34 3.60
CA VAL A 543 13.62 -14.01 4.21
C VAL A 543 12.83 -14.73 3.12
N THR A 544 12.43 -15.98 3.38
CA THR A 544 11.63 -16.77 2.42
C THR A 544 10.18 -16.27 2.35
N GLU A 545 9.47 -16.58 1.27
CA GLU A 545 8.10 -16.09 1.04
C GLU A 545 7.10 -16.49 2.12
N GLY A 546 7.24 -17.67 2.73
CA GLY A 546 6.32 -18.15 3.75
C GLY A 546 6.20 -17.21 4.96
N PRO A 547 7.32 -16.96 5.68
CA PRO A 547 7.38 -15.97 6.75
C PRO A 547 6.97 -14.56 6.31
N LYS A 548 7.39 -14.11 5.11
CA LYS A 548 6.95 -12.81 4.58
C LYS A 548 5.43 -12.75 4.46
N GLY A 549 4.78 -13.81 3.98
CA GLY A 549 3.34 -13.88 3.82
C GLY A 549 2.59 -13.73 5.15
N TRP A 550 3.03 -14.41 6.21
CA TRP A 550 2.45 -14.23 7.55
C TRP A 550 2.60 -12.80 8.08
N ILE A 551 3.76 -12.19 7.89
CA ILE A 551 4.00 -10.79 8.27
C ILE A 551 3.13 -9.84 7.43
N GLY A 552 2.97 -10.11 6.14
CA GLY A 552 2.08 -9.38 5.24
C GLY A 552 0.63 -9.39 5.73
N TYR A 553 0.10 -10.55 6.12
CA TYR A 553 -1.23 -10.63 6.71
C TYR A 553 -1.33 -9.90 8.04
N ALA A 554 -0.31 -9.96 8.90
CA ALA A 554 -0.31 -9.22 10.16
C ALA A 554 -0.39 -7.70 9.92
N ILE A 555 0.37 -7.18 8.94
CA ILE A 555 0.31 -5.77 8.56
C ILE A 555 -1.08 -5.40 8.02
N LEU A 556 -1.64 -6.19 7.10
CA LEU A 556 -2.96 -5.95 6.53
C LEU A 556 -4.07 -6.01 7.61
N LEU A 557 -3.95 -6.92 8.57
CA LEU A 557 -4.87 -7.02 9.70
C LEU A 557 -4.81 -5.78 10.59
N VAL A 558 -3.62 -5.24 10.88
CA VAL A 558 -3.48 -3.98 11.61
C VAL A 558 -4.15 -2.82 10.87
N HIS A 559 -3.94 -2.72 9.55
CA HIS A 559 -4.60 -1.69 8.73
C HIS A 559 -6.13 -1.85 8.72
N ALA A 560 -6.64 -3.07 8.56
CA ALA A 560 -8.07 -3.36 8.62
C ALA A 560 -8.66 -3.01 9.99
N ALA A 561 -7.97 -3.34 11.08
CA ALA A 561 -8.40 -3.00 12.44
C ALA A 561 -8.47 -1.48 12.65
N VAL A 562 -7.51 -0.70 12.14
CA VAL A 562 -7.56 0.77 12.21
C VAL A 562 -8.72 1.33 11.38
N LEU A 563 -8.95 0.83 10.17
CA LEU A 563 -10.06 1.29 9.33
C LEU A 563 -11.42 0.98 9.96
N ILE A 564 -11.63 -0.25 10.44
CA ILE A 564 -12.91 -0.69 10.98
C ILE A 564 -13.12 -0.14 12.40
N LEU A 565 -12.19 -0.39 13.33
CA LEU A 565 -12.36 -0.03 14.73
C LEU A 565 -12.07 1.46 14.98
N GLY A 566 -11.08 2.02 14.29
CA GLY A 566 -10.65 3.40 14.47
C GLY A 566 -11.53 4.42 13.75
N PHE A 567 -11.91 4.17 12.51
CA PHE A 567 -12.68 5.12 11.70
C PHE A 567 -14.16 4.75 11.57
N PHE A 568 -14.49 3.54 11.12
CA PHE A 568 -15.89 3.16 10.88
C PHE A 568 -16.73 3.15 12.17
N LEU A 569 -16.25 2.48 13.23
CA LEU A 569 -16.97 2.47 14.51
C LEU A 569 -17.06 3.85 15.16
N SER A 570 -16.01 4.67 15.05
CA SER A 570 -16.03 6.05 15.55
C SER A 570 -17.07 6.90 14.82
N ALA A 571 -17.13 6.81 13.49
CA ALA A 571 -18.13 7.50 12.68
C ALA A 571 -19.55 7.01 13.00
N LEU A 572 -19.73 5.69 13.20
CA LEU A 572 -21.02 5.10 13.57
C LEU A 572 -21.46 5.58 14.95
N GLN A 573 -20.53 5.62 15.93
CA GLN A 573 -20.80 6.15 17.26
C GLN A 573 -21.24 7.61 17.20
N THR A 574 -20.57 8.44 16.39
CA THR A 574 -20.96 9.84 16.17
C THR A 574 -22.38 9.94 15.63
N MET A 575 -22.73 9.17 14.60
CA MET A 575 -24.08 9.16 14.03
C MET A 575 -25.14 8.79 15.07
N VAL A 576 -24.92 7.70 15.82
CA VAL A 576 -25.84 7.25 16.87
C VAL A 576 -25.98 8.30 17.98
N GLU A 577 -24.87 8.92 18.40
CA GLU A 577 -24.89 9.94 19.44
C GLU A 577 -25.67 11.19 19.01
N VAL A 578 -25.50 11.65 17.78
CA VAL A 578 -26.24 12.81 17.25
C VAL A 578 -27.72 12.48 17.11
N VAL A 579 -28.08 11.31 16.57
CA VAL A 579 -29.49 10.87 16.47
C VAL A 579 -30.12 10.77 17.86
N ALA A 580 -29.45 10.16 18.84
CA ALA A 580 -29.96 10.04 20.20
C ALA A 580 -30.25 11.42 20.82
N ARG A 581 -29.36 12.41 20.59
CA ARG A 581 -29.59 13.79 21.06
C ARG A 581 -30.74 14.49 20.35
N MET A 582 -30.91 14.28 19.04
CA MET A 582 -32.07 14.78 18.30
C MET A 582 -33.38 14.22 18.86
N LEU A 583 -33.35 13.00 19.41
CA LEU A 583 -34.48 12.36 20.08
C LEU A 583 -34.62 12.74 21.58
N GLY A 584 -33.82 13.69 22.09
CA GLY A 584 -33.92 14.21 23.45
C GLY A 584 -33.03 13.53 24.49
N ALA A 585 -32.15 12.61 24.11
CA ALA A 585 -31.27 11.94 25.07
C ALA A 585 -30.30 12.93 25.75
N GLY A 586 -30.25 12.90 27.08
CA GLY A 586 -29.38 13.76 27.89
C GLY A 586 -29.90 15.17 28.11
N GLY A 587 -31.16 15.47 27.77
CA GLY A 587 -31.84 16.69 28.18
C GLY A 587 -32.38 16.58 29.61
N ASP A 588 -32.00 17.54 30.46
CA ASP A 588 -32.59 17.74 31.79
C ASP A 588 -33.34 19.08 31.79
N ASP A 589 -34.60 19.10 32.25
CA ASP A 589 -35.47 20.29 32.23
C ASP A 589 -34.93 21.49 33.03
N VAL A 590 -33.97 21.24 33.94
CA VAL A 590 -33.39 22.26 34.84
C VAL A 590 -31.99 22.72 34.41
N SER A 591 -31.17 21.84 33.79
CA SER A 591 -29.77 22.12 33.47
C SER A 591 -29.44 22.15 31.97
N GLY A 592 -30.43 21.91 31.11
CA GLY A 592 -30.22 21.78 29.67
C GLY A 592 -29.54 20.47 29.28
N LEU A 593 -28.97 20.43 28.08
CA LEU A 593 -28.32 19.23 27.52
C LEU A 593 -26.99 18.92 28.22
N ARG A 594 -26.83 17.68 28.70
CA ARG A 594 -25.59 17.20 29.31
C ARG A 594 -24.45 17.11 28.28
N ARG A 595 -23.31 17.74 28.60
CA ARG A 595 -22.08 17.73 27.79
C ARG A 595 -21.25 16.43 27.97
N GLY A 596 -20.53 16.04 26.91
CA GLY A 596 -19.72 14.81 26.83
C GLY A 596 -20.39 13.62 26.12
N GLY A 597 -19.64 12.53 25.93
CA GLY A 597 -20.05 11.39 25.11
C GLY A 597 -21.07 10.42 25.73
N LEU A 598 -21.47 9.39 24.97
CA LEU A 598 -22.53 8.42 25.27
C LEU A 598 -22.59 7.88 26.71
N SER A 599 -21.44 7.58 27.34
CA SER A 599 -21.39 7.04 28.70
C SER A 599 -21.89 8.02 29.78
N LYS A 600 -21.75 9.33 29.54
CA LYS A 600 -22.31 10.39 30.40
C LYS A 600 -23.79 10.63 30.11
N ILE A 601 -24.21 10.47 28.84
CA ILE A 601 -25.59 10.65 28.38
C ILE A 601 -26.52 9.62 29.02
N PHE A 602 -26.18 8.34 28.92
CA PHE A 602 -27.00 7.25 29.49
C PHE A 602 -26.77 7.02 30.98
N GLY A 603 -25.92 7.83 31.62
CA GLY A 603 -25.60 7.68 33.04
C GLY A 603 -25.13 6.27 33.40
N MET A 604 -24.39 5.58 32.51
CA MET A 604 -24.04 4.16 32.71
C MET A 604 -23.30 3.91 34.03
N ARG A 605 -22.49 4.87 34.49
CA ARG A 605 -21.83 4.85 35.82
C ARG A 605 -22.79 5.11 36.99
N GLN A 606 -23.91 5.80 36.77
CA GLN A 606 -24.97 6.00 37.76
C GLN A 606 -25.89 4.77 37.81
N LEU A 607 -26.16 4.12 36.66
CA LEU A 607 -26.90 2.86 36.57
C LEU A 607 -26.17 1.71 37.26
N SER A 608 -24.84 1.59 37.08
CA SER A 608 -24.06 0.55 37.78
C SER A 608 -23.94 0.78 39.28
N ARG A 609 -24.21 2.00 39.76
CA ARG A 609 -24.15 2.38 41.18
C ARG A 609 -25.53 2.29 41.86
N ARG A 610 -26.58 1.90 41.15
CA ARG A 610 -27.88 1.62 41.75
C ARG A 610 -27.81 0.28 42.47
N GLU A 611 -27.27 0.31 43.70
CA GLU A 611 -27.36 -0.77 44.67
C GLU A 611 -28.82 -1.25 44.76
N THR A 612 -29.05 -2.53 44.52
CA THR A 612 -30.33 -3.18 44.81
C THR A 612 -30.55 -3.11 46.31
N HIS A 613 -31.35 -2.15 46.80
CA HIS A 613 -31.83 -2.17 48.17
C HIS A 613 -32.57 -3.49 48.41
N ARG A 614 -31.91 -4.47 49.05
CA ARG A 614 -32.59 -5.63 49.61
C ARG A 614 -33.58 -5.11 50.67
N PRO A 615 -34.83 -5.57 50.69
CA PRO A 615 -35.77 -5.17 51.74
C PRO A 615 -35.20 -5.60 53.09
N ALA A 616 -35.13 -4.66 54.04
CA ALA A 616 -34.68 -4.93 55.40
C ALA A 616 -35.61 -5.98 56.05
N PRO A 617 -35.09 -6.96 56.80
CA PRO A 617 -35.94 -7.93 57.49
C PRO A 617 -36.77 -7.21 58.57
N THR A 618 -38.08 -7.34 58.47
CA THR A 618 -39.04 -6.92 59.51
C THR A 618 -38.74 -7.69 60.79
N ALA A 619 -38.46 -6.96 61.88
CA ALA A 619 -38.32 -7.54 63.21
C ALA A 619 -39.65 -8.17 63.67
N PRO A 620 -39.62 -9.31 64.39
CA PRO A 620 -40.82 -9.89 64.95
C PRO A 620 -41.28 -9.07 66.16
N ALA A 621 -42.59 -8.86 66.25
CA ALA A 621 -43.22 -8.23 67.41
C ALA A 621 -43.21 -9.19 68.60
N THR A 622 -42.67 -8.73 69.73
CA THR A 622 -43.05 -9.14 71.09
C THR A 622 -42.97 -7.93 72.00
#